data_AF-A0A560KH13-F1
#
_entry.id   AF-A0A560KH13-F1
#
_cell.length_a   1.000
_cell.length_b   1.000
_cell.length_c   1.000
_cell.angle_alpha   90.00
_cell.angle_beta   90.00
_cell.angle_gamma   90.00
#
_symmetry.space_group_name_H-M   'P 1'
#
loop_
_entity.id
_entity.type
_entity.pdbx_description
1 polymer ?
#
loop_
_entity_poly.entity_id
_entity_poly.type
_entity_poly.pdbx_seq_one_letter_code
_entity_poly.pdbx_strand_id
1 'polypeptide(L)'
;MIRATDMIDAYKGDSLVYRWSLVDGRPRCADHPADVATASLADIAGQLAINRAIRALQAQVDAYDDAVLLASRPEPDATVPLFDDAGAHVGDQPNPAHAAWAAAGALLANAPAELLHLIRTRDDALETDPATGLLAEAPFELVPPPLPTFDPATETVDLVAGAWSDVRPLTAEEATACRALMLVRWPRVMTPRDAIAYLLTPAEWLAISTSSDPEVRATRQAALGANTVDLDNPATAAALQVFQMAGLLSSERAKAILAGERRA
;
A
#
# COMPACT_ATOMS: atom_id res chain seq x y z
N MET A 1 13.72 -7.65 15.21
CA MET A 1 12.84 -8.20 14.16
C MET A 1 11.97 -7.05 13.69
N ILE A 2 11.72 -6.91 12.38
CA ILE A 2 10.78 -5.90 11.86
C ILE A 2 9.37 -6.42 12.16
N ARG A 3 8.54 -5.64 12.87
CA ARG A 3 7.13 -6.00 13.10
C ARG A 3 6.30 -5.65 11.87
N ALA A 4 5.15 -6.28 11.71
CA ALA A 4 4.23 -5.92 10.62
C ALA A 4 3.86 -4.42 10.63
N THR A 5 3.77 -3.80 11.81
CA THR A 5 3.48 -2.37 12.00
C THR A 5 4.62 -1.44 11.58
N ASP A 6 5.85 -1.95 11.49
CA ASP A 6 7.02 -1.18 11.07
C ASP A 6 7.14 -1.12 9.53
N MET A 7 6.37 -1.94 8.81
CA MET A 7 6.39 -2.01 7.35
C MET A 7 5.49 -0.93 6.73
N ILE A 8 6.11 0.14 6.26
CA ILE A 8 5.44 1.19 5.50
C ILE A 8 5.42 0.88 3.99
N ASP A 9 4.36 1.33 3.31
CA ASP A 9 4.23 1.14 1.86
C ASP A 9 5.02 2.16 1.02
N ALA A 10 5.31 3.33 1.59
CA ALA A 10 5.88 4.44 0.84
C ALA A 10 7.23 4.92 1.42
N TYR A 11 8.10 5.42 0.54
CA TYR A 11 9.41 5.98 0.84
C TYR A 11 9.51 7.42 0.34
N LYS A 12 10.35 8.25 1.00
CA LYS A 12 10.72 9.62 0.61
C LYS A 12 9.53 10.45 0.09
N GLY A 13 8.73 10.97 1.01
CA GLY A 13 7.63 11.89 0.69
C GLY A 13 6.61 11.29 -0.28
N ASP A 14 6.32 10.00 -0.12
CA ASP A 14 5.30 9.25 -0.85
C ASP A 14 5.52 9.10 -2.36
N SER A 15 6.74 9.34 -2.82
CA SER A 15 7.11 9.27 -4.25
C SER A 15 7.51 7.89 -4.74
N LEU A 16 7.93 7.01 -3.83
CA LEU A 16 8.32 5.64 -4.17
C LEU A 16 7.53 4.65 -3.33
N VAL A 17 7.08 3.55 -3.93
CA VAL A 17 6.43 2.43 -3.24
C VAL A 17 7.45 1.33 -2.97
N TYR A 18 7.59 0.95 -1.71
CA TYR A 18 8.45 -0.15 -1.31
C TYR A 18 8.01 -1.46 -1.94
N ARG A 19 8.98 -2.28 -2.36
CA ARG A 19 8.74 -3.63 -2.84
C ARG A 19 9.15 -4.63 -1.78
N TRP A 20 8.22 -4.94 -0.88
CA TRP A 20 8.47 -5.94 0.16
C TRP A 20 8.43 -7.35 -0.46
N SER A 21 9.41 -8.16 -0.09
CA SER A 21 9.50 -9.59 -0.36
C SER A 21 9.87 -10.36 0.92
N LEU A 22 9.74 -11.69 0.90
CA LEU A 22 10.29 -12.55 1.94
C LEU A 22 11.62 -13.11 1.46
N VAL A 23 12.69 -12.85 2.23
CA VAL A 23 14.03 -13.41 2.01
C VAL A 23 14.41 -14.15 3.29
N ASP A 24 14.67 -15.45 3.17
CA ASP A 24 14.94 -16.36 4.30
C ASP A 24 13.86 -16.25 5.39
N GLY A 25 12.59 -16.26 4.96
CA GLY A 25 11.43 -16.13 5.84
C GLY A 25 11.29 -14.79 6.56
N ARG A 26 12.00 -13.74 6.11
CA ARG A 26 11.98 -12.40 6.73
C ARG A 26 11.59 -11.33 5.72
N PRO A 27 10.75 -10.35 6.10
CA PRO A 27 10.45 -9.22 5.23
C PRO A 27 11.72 -8.42 4.88
N ARG A 28 11.93 -8.16 3.59
CA ARG A 28 13.01 -7.34 3.05
C ARG A 28 12.49 -6.48 1.90
N CYS A 29 13.06 -5.30 1.75
CA CYS A 29 12.97 -4.55 0.49
C CYS A 29 14.17 -4.95 -0.37
N ALA A 30 14.09 -6.11 -1.04
CA ALA A 30 15.17 -6.63 -1.86
C ALA A 30 15.21 -5.96 -3.24
N ASP A 31 14.04 -5.58 -3.77
CA ASP A 31 13.91 -4.93 -5.06
C ASP A 31 13.93 -3.40 -4.97
N HIS A 32 14.23 -2.76 -6.10
CA HIS A 32 14.17 -1.32 -6.22
C HIS A 32 12.71 -0.87 -6.06
N PRO A 33 12.44 0.19 -5.27
CA PRO A 33 11.07 0.65 -5.07
C PRO A 33 10.48 1.17 -6.39
N ALA A 34 9.17 1.03 -6.56
CA ALA A 34 8.47 1.52 -7.75
C ALA A 34 8.31 3.03 -7.67
N ASP A 35 8.75 3.75 -8.71
CA ASP A 35 8.51 5.19 -8.82
C ASP A 35 7.06 5.46 -9.22
N VAL A 36 6.31 6.11 -8.33
CA VAL A 36 4.88 6.39 -8.49
C VAL A 36 4.60 7.24 -9.73
N ALA A 37 5.54 8.11 -10.10
CA ALA A 37 5.40 9.02 -11.24
C ALA A 37 5.55 8.31 -12.60
N THR A 38 6.25 7.17 -12.64
CA THR A 38 6.64 6.52 -13.90
C THR A 38 6.14 5.08 -14.04
N ALA A 39 5.92 4.35 -12.95
CA ALA A 39 5.39 2.99 -12.97
C ALA A 39 3.96 2.93 -13.53
N SER A 40 3.49 1.77 -13.98
CA SER A 40 2.07 1.63 -14.37
C SER A 40 1.18 1.60 -13.11
N LEU A 41 -0.08 2.03 -13.22
CA LEU A 41 -1.01 1.96 -12.07
C LEU A 41 -1.26 0.51 -11.63
N ALA A 42 -1.31 -0.42 -12.59
CA ALA A 42 -1.47 -1.84 -12.31
C ALA A 42 -0.26 -2.41 -11.54
N ASP A 43 0.97 -1.98 -11.88
CA ASP A 43 2.19 -2.37 -11.17
C ASP A 43 2.20 -1.83 -9.72
N ILE A 44 1.84 -0.55 -9.54
CA ILE A 44 1.71 0.05 -8.20
C ILE A 44 0.67 -0.69 -7.37
N ALA A 45 -0.54 -0.90 -7.91
CA ALA A 45 -1.62 -1.58 -7.20
C ALA A 45 -1.29 -3.03 -6.87
N GLY A 46 -0.66 -3.75 -7.81
CA GLY A 46 -0.17 -5.10 -7.60
C GLY A 46 0.87 -5.17 -6.48
N GLN A 47 1.81 -4.23 -6.47
CA GLN A 47 2.82 -4.16 -5.40
C GLN A 47 2.20 -3.86 -4.04
N LEU A 48 1.21 -2.96 -3.96
CA LEU A 48 0.50 -2.69 -2.71
C LEU A 48 -0.24 -3.93 -2.21
N ALA A 49 -0.84 -4.71 -3.10
CA ALA A 49 -1.47 -5.99 -2.74
C ALA A 49 -0.45 -7.01 -2.20
N ILE A 50 0.74 -7.11 -2.83
CA ILE A 50 1.84 -7.96 -2.32
C ILE A 50 2.32 -7.47 -0.96
N ASN A 51 2.53 -6.16 -0.77
CA ASN A 51 2.97 -5.62 0.51
C ASN A 51 1.96 -5.92 1.64
N ARG A 52 0.65 -5.81 1.36
CA ARG A 52 -0.40 -6.22 2.30
C ARG A 52 -0.28 -7.69 2.66
N ALA A 53 -0.06 -8.57 1.68
CA ALA A 53 0.13 -10.00 1.91
C ALA A 53 1.33 -10.28 2.84
N ILE A 54 2.46 -9.63 2.61
CA ILE A 54 3.64 -9.79 3.46
C ILE A 54 3.40 -9.25 4.86
N ARG A 55 2.73 -8.11 5.01
CA ARG A 55 2.31 -7.63 6.34
C ARG A 55 1.41 -8.63 7.06
N ALA A 56 0.46 -9.25 6.35
CA ALA A 56 -0.42 -10.25 6.93
C ALA A 56 0.35 -11.50 7.38
N LEU A 57 1.30 -11.99 6.57
CA LEU A 57 2.18 -13.09 6.95
C LEU A 57 3.06 -12.74 8.15
N GLN A 58 3.67 -11.55 8.15
CA GLN A 58 4.48 -11.09 9.28
C GLN A 58 3.64 -10.93 10.56
N ALA A 59 2.39 -10.48 10.46
CA ALA A 59 1.49 -10.39 11.60
C ALA A 59 1.12 -11.78 12.16
N GLN A 60 0.97 -12.79 11.31
CA GLN A 60 0.78 -14.19 11.74
C GLN A 60 2.02 -14.73 12.44
N VAL A 61 3.21 -14.43 11.92
CA VAL A 61 4.49 -14.77 12.55
C VAL A 61 4.64 -14.09 13.92
N ASP A 62 4.35 -12.79 14.00
CA ASP A 62 4.39 -12.03 15.25
C ASP A 62 3.42 -12.62 16.29
N ALA A 63 2.19 -12.96 15.88
CA ALA A 63 1.20 -13.60 16.74
C ALA A 63 1.60 -15.02 17.19
N TYR A 64 2.25 -15.78 16.31
CA TYR A 64 2.77 -17.10 16.63
C TYR A 64 3.88 -17.01 17.68
N ASP A 65 4.86 -16.12 17.50
CA ASP A 65 5.95 -15.92 18.46
C ASP A 65 5.43 -15.46 19.83
N ASP A 66 4.46 -14.53 19.86
CA ASP A 66 3.83 -14.08 21.09
C ASP A 66 3.05 -15.23 21.78
N ALA A 67 2.40 -16.10 21.00
CA ALA A 67 1.73 -17.30 21.51
C ALA A 67 2.72 -18.33 22.07
N VAL A 68 3.86 -18.57 21.41
CA VAL A 68 4.94 -19.43 21.94
C VAL A 68 5.43 -18.89 23.27
N LEU A 69 5.71 -17.58 23.34
CA LEU A 69 6.17 -16.94 24.57
C LEU A 69 5.14 -17.10 25.71
N LEU A 70 3.86 -16.92 25.42
CA LEU A 70 2.81 -17.03 26.43
C LEU A 70 2.59 -18.49 26.87
N ALA A 71 2.51 -19.43 25.93
CA ALA A 71 2.27 -20.85 26.21
C ALA A 71 3.45 -21.53 26.92
N SER A 72 4.67 -21.01 26.77
CA SER A 72 5.85 -21.50 27.49
C SER A 72 5.84 -21.19 28.99
N ARG A 73 4.94 -20.31 29.45
CA ARG A 73 4.77 -20.00 30.87
C ARG A 73 3.94 -21.08 31.56
N PRO A 74 4.11 -21.27 32.89
CA PRO A 74 3.22 -22.14 33.66
C PRO A 74 1.75 -21.77 33.45
N GLU A 75 0.88 -22.78 33.33
CA GLU A 75 -0.56 -22.58 33.22
C GLU A 75 -1.07 -21.78 34.44
N PRO A 76 -1.72 -20.62 34.23
CA PRO A 76 -2.37 -19.88 35.31
C PRO A 76 -3.60 -20.63 35.83
N ASP A 77 -4.02 -20.39 37.07
CA ASP A 77 -5.28 -20.95 37.58
C ASP A 77 -6.46 -20.51 36.71
N ALA A 78 -7.38 -21.43 36.39
CA ALA A 78 -8.53 -21.17 35.52
C ALA A 78 -9.49 -20.11 36.09
N THR A 79 -9.55 -20.01 37.42
CA THR A 79 -10.36 -19.04 38.14
C THR A 79 -9.52 -18.30 39.16
N VAL A 80 -9.93 -17.07 39.49
CA VAL A 80 -9.35 -16.25 40.55
C VAL A 80 -10.44 -15.88 41.56
N PRO A 81 -10.11 -15.74 42.84
CA PRO A 81 -11.08 -15.39 43.86
C PRO A 81 -11.67 -13.99 43.61
N LEU A 82 -12.98 -13.87 43.79
CA LEU A 82 -13.75 -12.63 43.77
C LEU A 82 -14.04 -12.21 45.22
N PHE A 83 -13.74 -10.95 45.53
CA PHE A 83 -13.98 -10.37 46.85
C PHE A 83 -15.00 -9.24 46.75
N ASP A 84 -15.83 -9.08 47.79
CA ASP A 84 -16.69 -7.90 47.92
C ASP A 84 -15.91 -6.67 48.41
N ASP A 85 -16.61 -5.54 48.52
CA ASP A 85 -16.03 -4.27 48.99
C ASP A 85 -15.51 -4.32 50.44
N ALA A 86 -15.94 -5.32 51.22
CA ALA A 86 -15.48 -5.56 52.59
C ALA A 86 -14.28 -6.53 52.64
N GLY A 87 -13.83 -7.06 51.51
CA GLY A 87 -12.73 -8.02 51.40
C GLY A 87 -13.11 -9.46 51.75
N ALA A 88 -14.41 -9.78 51.84
CA ALA A 88 -14.88 -11.16 52.02
C ALA A 88 -14.91 -11.88 50.66
N HIS A 89 -14.48 -13.14 50.64
CA HIS A 89 -14.57 -13.99 49.45
C HIS A 89 -16.04 -14.28 49.16
N VAL A 90 -16.49 -13.96 47.95
CA VAL A 90 -17.89 -14.10 47.52
C VAL A 90 -18.08 -15.08 46.37
N GLY A 91 -16.98 -15.64 45.85
CA GLY A 91 -17.00 -16.64 44.78
C GLY A 91 -15.71 -16.59 43.97
N ASP A 92 -15.69 -17.32 42.86
CA ASP A 92 -14.57 -17.28 41.92
C ASP A 92 -15.04 -16.72 40.58
N GLN A 93 -14.14 -16.05 39.86
CA GLN A 93 -14.40 -15.52 38.52
C GLN A 93 -13.39 -16.10 37.51
N PRO A 94 -13.73 -16.17 36.21
CA PRO A 94 -12.80 -16.61 35.18
C PRO A 94 -11.51 -15.77 35.20
N ASN A 95 -10.36 -16.42 35.08
CA ASN A 95 -9.07 -15.74 35.01
C ASN A 95 -8.74 -15.33 33.56
N PRO A 96 -8.65 -14.03 33.23
CA PRO A 96 -8.28 -13.59 31.89
C PRO A 96 -6.90 -14.09 31.44
N ALA A 97 -5.97 -14.31 32.39
CA ALA A 97 -4.64 -14.84 32.07
C ALA A 97 -4.69 -16.31 31.64
N HIS A 98 -5.56 -17.13 32.26
CA HIS A 98 -5.79 -18.51 31.82
C HIS A 98 -6.43 -18.53 30.43
N ALA A 99 -7.45 -17.69 30.20
CA ALA A 99 -8.09 -17.58 28.89
C ALA A 99 -7.09 -17.20 27.78
N ALA A 100 -6.18 -16.26 28.04
CA ALA A 100 -5.13 -15.87 27.10
C ALA A 100 -4.11 -16.99 26.86
N TRP A 101 -3.69 -17.69 27.92
CA TRP A 101 -2.79 -18.84 27.82
C TRP A 101 -3.42 -19.99 27.00
N ALA A 102 -4.68 -20.32 27.27
CA ALA A 102 -5.42 -21.33 26.53
C ALA A 102 -5.61 -20.95 25.05
N ALA A 103 -5.91 -19.67 24.77
CA ALA A 103 -6.00 -19.15 23.41
C ALA A 103 -4.66 -19.23 22.66
N ALA A 104 -3.54 -18.94 23.32
CA ALA A 104 -2.21 -19.13 22.74
C ALA A 104 -1.93 -20.60 22.41
N GLY A 105 -2.24 -21.52 23.33
CA GLY A 105 -2.13 -22.97 23.08
C GLY A 105 -2.96 -23.42 21.88
N ALA A 106 -4.20 -22.92 21.76
CA ALA A 106 -5.07 -23.20 20.63
C ALA A 106 -4.53 -22.62 19.30
N LEU A 107 -3.93 -21.42 19.32
CA LEU A 107 -3.29 -20.83 18.14
C LEU A 107 -2.13 -21.69 17.65
N LEU A 108 -1.27 -22.14 18.57
CA LEU A 108 -0.12 -22.99 18.22
C LEU A 108 -0.56 -24.35 17.66
N ALA A 109 -1.57 -24.98 18.29
CA ALA A 109 -2.08 -26.28 17.87
C ALA A 109 -2.77 -26.25 16.49
N ASN A 110 -3.35 -25.11 16.13
CA ASN A 110 -4.05 -24.92 14.85
C ASN A 110 -3.25 -24.08 13.84
N ALA A 111 -1.95 -23.86 14.09
CA ALA A 111 -1.11 -23.10 13.17
C ALA A 111 -1.07 -23.79 11.79
N PRO A 112 -1.37 -23.07 10.70
CA PRO A 112 -1.40 -23.67 9.38
C PRO A 112 0.01 -24.13 8.96
N ALA A 113 0.08 -25.21 8.17
CA ALA A 113 1.34 -25.80 7.74
C ALA A 113 2.26 -24.79 7.03
N GLU A 114 1.67 -23.88 6.25
CA GLU A 114 2.37 -22.78 5.57
C GLU A 114 3.08 -21.84 6.55
N LEU A 115 2.40 -21.42 7.61
CA LEU A 115 3.00 -20.60 8.67
C LEU A 115 4.13 -21.35 9.36
N LEU A 116 3.94 -22.64 9.67
CA LEU A 116 4.99 -23.46 10.29
C LEU A 116 6.22 -23.62 9.37
N HIS A 117 6.03 -23.73 8.05
CA HIS A 117 7.12 -23.78 7.07
C HIS A 117 7.86 -22.44 6.98
N LEU A 118 7.13 -21.32 6.99
CA LEU A 118 7.70 -19.97 7.08
C LEU A 118 8.54 -19.79 8.36
N ILE A 119 8.03 -20.23 9.52
CA ILE A 119 8.75 -20.19 10.80
C ILE A 119 10.03 -21.02 10.74
N ARG A 120 9.98 -22.27 10.24
CA ARG A 120 11.18 -23.10 10.06
C ARG A 120 12.21 -22.46 9.13
N THR A 121 11.76 -21.84 8.04
CA THR A 121 12.63 -21.12 7.11
C THR A 121 13.33 -19.94 7.80
N ARG A 122 12.57 -19.13 8.53
CA ARG A 122 13.06 -17.95 9.26
C ARG A 122 14.10 -18.31 10.32
N ASP A 123 13.89 -19.45 10.98
CA ASP A 123 14.68 -19.92 12.12
C ASP A 123 15.82 -20.87 11.71
N ASP A 124 16.05 -21.05 10.40
CA ASP A 124 17.07 -21.96 9.86
C ASP A 124 16.92 -23.40 10.41
N ALA A 125 15.67 -23.83 10.55
CA ALA A 125 15.27 -25.09 11.17
C ALA A 125 14.60 -26.05 10.16
N LEU A 126 14.85 -25.84 8.86
CA LEU A 126 14.38 -26.74 7.81
C LEU A 126 15.07 -28.10 7.93
N GLU A 127 14.32 -29.16 7.61
CA GLU A 127 14.85 -30.52 7.67
C GLU A 127 16.01 -30.70 6.67
N THR A 128 17.07 -31.38 7.09
CA THR A 128 18.22 -31.72 6.24
C THR A 128 18.22 -33.22 6.00
N ASP A 129 18.37 -33.63 4.74
CA ASP A 129 18.52 -35.03 4.38
C ASP A 129 19.85 -35.58 4.95
N PRO A 130 19.82 -36.57 5.85
CA PRO A 130 21.01 -37.11 6.49
C PRO A 130 21.98 -37.80 5.51
N ALA A 131 21.52 -38.22 4.33
CA ALA A 131 22.35 -38.88 3.33
C ALA A 131 23.15 -37.88 2.48
N THR A 132 22.60 -36.70 2.22
CA THR A 132 23.22 -35.69 1.32
C THR A 132 23.75 -34.46 2.06
N GLY A 133 23.28 -34.22 3.30
CA GLY A 133 23.58 -33.00 4.06
C GLY A 133 22.95 -31.74 3.46
N LEU A 134 22.02 -31.89 2.51
CA LEU A 134 21.29 -30.81 1.86
C LEU A 134 19.88 -30.69 2.47
N LEU A 135 19.27 -29.52 2.33
CA LEU A 135 17.89 -29.31 2.77
C LEU A 135 16.94 -30.29 2.07
N ALA A 136 16.12 -30.98 2.87
CA ALA A 136 15.09 -31.90 2.41
C ALA A 136 13.87 -31.16 1.84
N GLU A 137 13.65 -29.91 2.26
CA GLU A 137 12.64 -29.00 1.72
C GLU A 137 13.27 -27.65 1.34
N ALA A 138 12.72 -27.00 0.30
CA ALA A 138 13.17 -25.66 -0.09
C ALA A 138 12.72 -24.61 0.96
N PRO A 139 13.48 -23.52 1.12
CA PRO A 139 13.04 -22.35 1.87
C PRO A 139 11.66 -21.86 1.40
N PHE A 140 10.84 -21.43 2.35
CA PHE A 140 9.56 -20.80 2.06
C PHE A 140 9.76 -19.57 1.17
N GLU A 141 9.08 -19.55 0.03
CA GLU A 141 9.05 -18.43 -0.90
C GLU A 141 7.62 -18.02 -1.17
N LEU A 142 7.32 -16.73 -1.00
CA LEU A 142 6.04 -16.18 -1.44
C LEU A 142 6.12 -15.92 -2.95
N VAL A 143 5.56 -16.84 -3.73
CA VAL A 143 5.44 -16.68 -5.18
C VAL A 143 4.00 -16.33 -5.52
N PRO A 144 3.65 -15.02 -5.62
CA PRO A 144 2.30 -14.64 -5.99
C PRO A 144 1.99 -15.09 -7.43
N PRO A 145 0.79 -15.63 -7.69
CA PRO A 145 0.36 -15.91 -9.06
C PRO A 145 0.24 -14.61 -9.88
N PRO A 146 0.11 -14.69 -11.21
CA PRO A 146 -0.13 -13.51 -12.03
C PRO A 146 -1.33 -12.71 -11.52
N LEU A 147 -1.14 -11.40 -11.36
CA LEU A 147 -2.20 -10.50 -10.91
C LEU A 147 -3.40 -10.56 -11.88
N PRO A 148 -4.63 -10.68 -11.35
CA PRO A 148 -5.82 -10.57 -12.18
C PRO A 148 -5.95 -9.15 -12.74
N THR A 149 -6.77 -8.99 -13.77
CA THR A 149 -7.11 -7.67 -14.30
C THR A 149 -8.18 -7.02 -13.43
N PHE A 150 -7.93 -5.80 -12.97
CA PHE A 150 -8.87 -4.96 -12.21
C PHE A 150 -8.56 -3.48 -12.47
N ASP A 151 -9.48 -2.58 -12.16
CA ASP A 151 -9.24 -1.13 -12.20
C ASP A 151 -8.49 -0.67 -10.94
N PRO A 152 -7.20 -0.34 -11.01
CA PRO A 152 -6.41 0.05 -9.83
C PRO A 152 -6.86 1.36 -9.20
N ALA A 153 -7.73 2.15 -9.86
CA ALA A 153 -8.27 3.37 -9.29
C ALA A 153 -9.41 3.12 -8.30
N THR A 154 -10.11 1.99 -8.43
CA THR A 154 -11.35 1.73 -7.68
C THR A 154 -11.41 0.34 -7.03
N GLU A 155 -10.56 -0.58 -7.49
CA GLU A 155 -10.57 -1.99 -7.13
C GLU A 155 -9.21 -2.47 -6.62
N THR A 156 -9.23 -3.59 -5.92
CA THR A 156 -8.02 -4.28 -5.47
C THR A 156 -8.27 -5.77 -5.25
N VAL A 157 -7.20 -6.49 -4.93
CA VAL A 157 -7.20 -7.91 -4.58
C VAL A 157 -6.30 -8.14 -3.37
N ASP A 158 -6.53 -9.22 -2.66
CA ASP A 158 -5.68 -9.68 -1.56
C ASP A 158 -5.14 -11.07 -1.87
N LEU A 159 -3.91 -11.36 -1.43
CA LEU A 159 -3.34 -12.69 -1.56
C LEU A 159 -3.71 -13.50 -0.31
N VAL A 160 -4.49 -14.57 -0.50
CA VAL A 160 -4.99 -15.43 0.57
C VAL A 160 -4.60 -16.87 0.23
N ALA A 161 -3.82 -17.51 1.12
CA ALA A 161 -3.37 -18.91 0.96
C ALA A 161 -2.78 -19.21 -0.44
N GLY A 162 -1.92 -18.33 -0.94
CA GLY A 162 -1.24 -18.47 -2.23
C GLY A 162 -2.10 -18.15 -3.46
N ALA A 163 -3.34 -17.70 -3.30
CA ALA A 163 -4.22 -17.31 -4.41
C ALA A 163 -4.74 -15.88 -4.25
N TRP A 164 -4.93 -15.17 -5.38
CA TRP A 164 -5.61 -13.88 -5.35
C TRP A 164 -7.09 -14.09 -5.00
N SER A 165 -7.61 -13.24 -4.12
CA SER A 165 -9.04 -13.14 -3.84
C SER A 165 -9.81 -12.69 -5.08
N ASP A 166 -11.13 -12.79 -5.01
CA ASP A 166 -12.00 -12.06 -5.94
C ASP A 166 -11.69 -10.55 -5.87
N VAL A 167 -11.85 -9.89 -7.02
CA VAL A 167 -11.70 -8.44 -7.13
C VAL A 167 -12.74 -7.77 -6.24
N ARG A 168 -12.28 -6.86 -5.38
CA ARG A 168 -13.14 -6.11 -4.46
C ARG A 168 -12.90 -4.60 -4.58
N PRO A 169 -13.88 -3.77 -4.21
CA PRO A 169 -13.67 -2.34 -4.08
C PRO A 169 -12.57 -2.01 -3.05
N LEU A 170 -11.90 -0.88 -3.25
CA LEU A 170 -11.00 -0.30 -2.25
C LEU A 170 -11.78 0.09 -0.98
N THR A 171 -11.20 -0.19 0.18
CA THR A 171 -11.66 0.39 1.45
C THR A 171 -11.40 1.89 1.48
N ALA A 172 -12.02 2.61 2.43
CA ALA A 172 -11.83 4.06 2.55
C ALA A 172 -10.36 4.45 2.82
N GLU A 173 -9.63 3.63 3.58
CA GLU A 173 -8.21 3.82 3.87
C GLU A 173 -7.36 3.58 2.62
N GLU A 174 -7.57 2.45 1.92
CA GLU A 174 -6.87 2.15 0.67
C GLU A 174 -7.14 3.20 -0.41
N ALA A 175 -8.40 3.66 -0.55
CA ALA A 175 -8.75 4.73 -1.48
C ALA A 175 -8.06 6.06 -1.11
N THR A 176 -7.83 6.31 0.18
CA THR A 176 -7.09 7.50 0.64
C THR A 176 -5.60 7.39 0.34
N ALA A 177 -5.00 6.23 0.58
CA ALA A 177 -3.61 5.95 0.22
C ALA A 177 -3.40 6.03 -1.31
N CYS A 178 -4.28 5.40 -2.10
CA CYS A 178 -4.25 5.51 -3.56
C CYS A 178 -4.36 6.96 -4.01
N ARG A 179 -5.29 7.75 -3.44
CA ARG A 179 -5.40 9.19 -3.75
C ARG A 179 -4.11 9.95 -3.42
N ALA A 180 -3.47 9.68 -2.28
CA ALA A 180 -2.20 10.31 -1.93
C ALA A 180 -1.10 9.99 -2.96
N LEU A 181 -0.99 8.73 -3.39
CA LEU A 181 -0.08 8.32 -4.45
C LEU A 181 -0.41 9.02 -5.78
N MET A 182 -1.70 9.16 -6.11
CA MET A 182 -2.12 9.85 -7.34
C MET A 182 -1.80 11.34 -7.30
N LEU A 183 -1.79 11.98 -6.13
CA LEU A 183 -1.31 13.36 -5.99
C LEU A 183 0.19 13.49 -6.23
N VAL A 184 0.98 12.43 -5.98
CA VAL A 184 2.41 12.42 -6.30
C VAL A 184 2.63 12.17 -7.79
N ARG A 185 1.86 11.23 -8.37
CA ARG A 185 1.90 10.94 -9.81
C ARG A 185 1.44 12.12 -10.66
N TRP A 186 0.39 12.78 -10.21
CA TRP A 186 -0.27 13.90 -10.87
C TRP A 186 -0.38 15.06 -9.88
N PRO A 187 0.74 15.79 -9.67
CA PRO A 187 0.74 16.93 -8.76
C PRO A 187 -0.35 17.92 -9.16
N ARG A 188 -1.16 18.33 -8.18
CA ARG A 188 -2.20 19.36 -8.37
C ARG A 188 -1.58 20.75 -8.45
N VAL A 189 -0.46 20.94 -7.78
CA VAL A 189 0.29 22.19 -7.74
C VAL A 189 1.67 21.98 -8.36
N MET A 190 2.01 22.79 -9.35
CA MET A 190 3.24 22.65 -10.12
C MET A 190 3.77 24.00 -10.59
N THR A 191 5.03 24.07 -11.04
CA THR A 191 5.51 25.30 -11.69
C THR A 191 4.84 25.45 -13.07
N PRO A 192 4.73 26.68 -13.62
CA PRO A 192 4.21 26.85 -14.99
C PRO A 192 4.99 26.05 -16.03
N ARG A 193 6.31 25.91 -15.84
CA ARG A 193 7.17 25.09 -16.70
C ARG A 193 6.77 23.62 -16.64
N ASP A 194 6.53 23.10 -15.45
CA ASP A 194 6.10 21.73 -15.25
C ASP A 194 4.69 21.53 -15.82
N ALA A 195 3.76 22.45 -15.64
CA ALA A 195 2.43 22.38 -16.26
C ALA A 195 2.49 22.25 -17.78
N ILE A 196 3.36 23.02 -18.42
CA ILE A 196 3.57 22.93 -19.87
C ILE A 196 4.18 21.58 -20.24
N ALA A 197 5.21 21.14 -19.52
CA ALA A 197 5.92 19.90 -19.84
C ALA A 197 5.11 18.63 -19.53
N TYR A 198 4.24 18.65 -18.51
CA TYR A 198 3.49 17.50 -18.03
C TYR A 198 2.06 17.42 -18.58
N LEU A 199 1.39 18.56 -18.79
CA LEU A 199 -0.04 18.59 -19.11
C LEU A 199 -0.35 19.03 -20.54
N LEU A 200 0.56 19.71 -21.24
CA LEU A 200 0.35 20.16 -22.62
C LEU A 200 1.22 19.36 -23.59
N THR A 201 0.68 19.07 -24.76
CA THR A 201 1.49 18.61 -25.89
C THR A 201 2.31 19.78 -26.46
N PRO A 202 3.44 19.50 -27.14
CA PRO A 202 4.19 20.55 -27.83
C PRO A 202 3.33 21.35 -28.83
N ALA A 203 2.36 20.70 -29.47
CA ALA A 203 1.45 21.34 -30.42
C ALA A 203 0.44 22.27 -29.73
N GLU A 204 -0.18 21.82 -28.63
CA GLU A 204 -1.11 22.65 -27.83
C GLU A 204 -0.38 23.86 -27.25
N TRP A 205 0.81 23.65 -26.70
CA TRP A 205 1.64 24.74 -26.19
C TRP A 205 2.04 25.73 -27.30
N LEU A 206 2.44 25.23 -28.47
CA LEU A 206 2.76 26.08 -29.61
C LEU A 206 1.54 26.92 -30.02
N ALA A 207 0.37 26.30 -30.17
CA ALA A 207 -0.86 26.99 -30.54
C ALA A 207 -1.24 28.10 -29.54
N ILE A 208 -1.14 27.83 -28.23
CA ILE A 208 -1.41 28.81 -27.17
C ILE A 208 -0.35 29.93 -27.16
N SER A 209 0.93 29.59 -27.36
CA SER A 209 2.03 30.55 -27.33
C SER A 209 2.09 31.45 -28.56
N THR A 210 1.58 31.01 -29.71
CA THR A 210 1.54 31.82 -30.95
C THR A 210 0.19 32.46 -31.22
N SER A 211 -0.84 32.22 -30.39
CA SER A 211 -2.16 32.82 -30.58
C SER A 211 -2.11 34.35 -30.58
N SER A 212 -2.78 34.95 -31.56
CA SER A 212 -2.96 36.40 -31.67
C SER A 212 -4.18 36.91 -30.89
N ASP A 213 -5.02 36.00 -30.37
CA ASP A 213 -6.20 36.34 -29.59
C ASP A 213 -5.80 37.13 -28.32
N PRO A 214 -6.38 38.33 -28.09
CA PRO A 214 -6.02 39.18 -26.96
C PRO A 214 -6.34 38.55 -25.60
N GLU A 215 -7.43 37.79 -25.46
CA GLU A 215 -7.80 37.11 -24.22
C GLU A 215 -6.87 35.94 -23.95
N VAL A 216 -6.50 35.16 -24.98
CA VAL A 216 -5.51 34.09 -24.85
C VAL A 216 -4.15 34.64 -24.44
N ARG A 217 -3.70 35.75 -25.03
CA ARG A 217 -2.41 36.38 -24.66
C ARG A 217 -2.41 36.88 -23.22
N ALA A 218 -3.49 37.55 -22.79
CA ALA A 218 -3.64 38.03 -21.42
C ALA A 218 -3.63 36.87 -20.41
N THR A 219 -4.40 35.81 -20.71
CA THR A 219 -4.51 34.59 -19.88
C THR A 219 -3.17 33.88 -19.77
N ARG A 220 -2.45 33.71 -20.89
CA ARG A 220 -1.11 33.14 -20.91
C ARG A 220 -0.12 33.96 -20.08
N GLN A 221 -0.16 35.29 -20.21
CA GLN A 221 0.76 36.16 -19.46
C GLN A 221 0.49 36.13 -17.95
N ALA A 222 -0.78 36.03 -17.54
CA ALA A 222 -1.16 35.83 -16.15
C ALA A 222 -0.71 34.44 -15.63
N ALA A 223 -0.88 33.38 -16.42
CA ALA A 223 -0.49 32.03 -16.05
C ALA A 223 1.03 31.82 -15.99
N LEU A 224 1.80 32.42 -16.92
CA LEU A 224 3.27 32.36 -16.94
C LEU A 224 3.92 33.31 -15.92
N GLY A 225 3.21 34.36 -15.51
CA GLY A 225 3.64 35.26 -14.44
C GLY A 225 3.39 34.70 -13.03
N ALA A 226 2.60 33.63 -12.90
CA ALA A 226 2.38 32.94 -11.65
C ALA A 226 3.61 32.10 -11.27
N ASN A 227 3.95 32.04 -9.98
CA ASN A 227 5.02 31.15 -9.51
C ASN A 227 4.57 29.68 -9.45
N THR A 228 3.26 29.43 -9.45
CA THR A 228 2.64 28.11 -9.32
C THR A 228 1.35 28.05 -10.12
N VAL A 229 1.09 26.90 -10.72
CA VAL A 229 -0.18 26.51 -11.33
C VAL A 229 -0.82 25.51 -10.39
N ASP A 230 -2.01 25.83 -9.89
CA ASP A 230 -2.83 24.95 -9.05
C ASP A 230 -4.07 24.52 -9.84
N LEU A 231 -4.20 23.24 -10.13
CA LEU A 231 -5.29 22.65 -10.91
C LEU A 231 -6.64 22.70 -10.19
N ASP A 232 -6.64 22.83 -8.86
CA ASP A 232 -7.85 22.99 -8.04
C ASP A 232 -8.29 24.46 -7.92
N ASN A 233 -7.43 25.39 -8.35
CA ASN A 233 -7.76 26.81 -8.35
C ASN A 233 -8.79 27.14 -9.45
N PRO A 234 -9.93 27.80 -9.11
CA PRO A 234 -10.92 28.22 -10.09
C PRO A 234 -10.34 29.08 -11.23
N ALA A 235 -9.27 29.84 -10.97
CA ALA A 235 -8.59 30.65 -11.98
C ALA A 235 -7.93 29.79 -13.07
N THR A 236 -7.44 28.60 -12.71
CA THR A 236 -6.86 27.65 -13.67
C THR A 236 -7.94 27.05 -14.56
N ALA A 237 -9.09 26.68 -14.00
CA ALA A 237 -10.25 26.24 -14.77
C ALA A 237 -10.74 27.34 -15.74
N ALA A 238 -10.82 28.59 -15.28
CA ALA A 238 -11.18 29.73 -16.12
C ALA A 238 -10.17 29.95 -17.26
N ALA A 239 -8.87 29.82 -16.99
CA ALA A 239 -7.84 29.95 -18.02
C ALA A 239 -7.96 28.87 -19.11
N LEU A 240 -8.23 27.61 -18.73
CA LEU A 240 -8.45 26.53 -19.68
C LEU A 240 -9.73 26.73 -20.51
N GLN A 241 -10.76 27.32 -19.90
CA GLN A 241 -11.99 27.67 -20.61
C GLN A 241 -11.75 28.72 -21.70
N VAL A 242 -10.88 29.71 -21.47
CA VAL A 242 -10.48 30.69 -22.50
C VAL A 242 -9.81 29.98 -23.69
N PHE A 243 -8.89 29.04 -23.41
CA PHE A 243 -8.25 28.26 -24.47
C PHE A 243 -9.23 27.35 -25.22
N GLN A 244 -10.22 26.80 -24.51
CA GLN A 244 -11.30 26.02 -25.13
C GLN A 244 -12.17 26.88 -26.05
N MET A 245 -12.57 28.08 -25.60
CA MET A 245 -13.38 29.01 -26.39
C MET A 245 -12.64 29.50 -27.65
N ALA A 246 -11.32 29.63 -27.56
CA ALA A 246 -10.46 29.95 -28.71
C ALA A 246 -10.20 28.74 -29.64
N GLY A 247 -10.75 27.56 -29.34
CA GLY A 247 -10.55 26.34 -30.12
C GLY A 247 -9.16 25.72 -30.01
N LEU A 248 -8.35 26.15 -29.03
CA LEU A 248 -6.98 25.69 -28.82
C LEU A 248 -6.93 24.39 -28.02
N LEU A 249 -7.97 24.10 -27.24
CA LEU A 249 -8.17 22.86 -26.50
C LEU A 249 -9.58 22.33 -26.72
N SER A 250 -9.74 21.01 -26.78
CA SER A 250 -11.08 20.41 -26.71
C SER A 250 -11.62 20.43 -25.28
N SER A 251 -12.93 20.31 -25.12
CA SER A 251 -13.57 20.18 -23.80
C SER A 251 -13.06 18.96 -23.03
N GLU A 252 -12.85 17.84 -23.72
CA GLU A 252 -12.25 16.63 -23.14
C GLU A 252 -10.81 16.87 -22.69
N ARG A 253 -10.03 17.63 -23.47
CA ARG A 253 -8.65 17.95 -23.10
C ARG A 253 -8.57 18.86 -21.88
N ALA A 254 -9.42 19.88 -21.80
CA ALA A 254 -9.50 20.74 -20.63
C ALA A 254 -9.87 19.95 -19.36
N LYS A 255 -10.80 18.99 -19.46
CA LYS A 255 -11.15 18.08 -18.36
C LYS A 255 -9.98 17.18 -17.95
N ALA A 256 -9.29 16.57 -18.91
CA ALA A 256 -8.12 15.73 -18.64
C ALA A 256 -6.99 16.52 -17.95
N ILE A 257 -6.73 17.76 -18.40
CA ILE A 257 -5.74 18.65 -17.76
C ILE A 257 -6.16 18.98 -16.32
N LEU A 258 -7.43 19.32 -16.09
CA LEU A 258 -7.95 19.57 -14.74
C LEU A 258 -7.99 18.33 -13.86
N ALA A 259 -7.97 17.12 -14.43
CA ALA A 259 -7.79 15.86 -13.70
C ALA A 259 -6.31 15.55 -13.42
N GLY A 260 -5.36 16.33 -13.98
CA GLY A 260 -3.93 16.08 -13.88
C GLY A 260 -3.43 14.96 -14.80
N GLU A 261 -4.25 14.50 -15.75
CA GLU A 261 -3.93 13.37 -16.62
C GLU A 261 -2.80 13.71 -17.59
N ARG A 262 -1.65 13.06 -17.36
CA ARG A 262 -0.49 13.11 -18.26
C ARG A 262 -0.83 12.43 -19.58
N ARG A 263 -0.41 13.03 -20.70
CA ARG A 263 -0.36 12.31 -21.99
C ARG A 263 0.97 11.54 -22.08
N ALA A 264 0.89 10.29 -22.52
CA ALA A 264 2.06 9.50 -22.94
C ALA A 264 2.67 10.08 -24.23
#